data_AF-A0A3G8MBU8-F1
#
_entry.id   AF-A0A3G8MBU8-F1
#
_cell.length_a   1.000
_cell.length_b   1.000
_cell.length_c   1.000
_cell.angle_alpha   90.00
_cell.angle_beta   90.00
_cell.angle_gamma   90.00
#
_symmetry.space_group_name_H-M   'P 1'
#
loop_
_entity.id
_entity.type
_entity.pdbx_description
1 polymer ?
#
loop_
_entity_poly.entity_id
_entity_poly.type
_entity_poly.pdbx_seq_one_letter_code
_entity_poly.pdbx_strand_id
1 'polypeptide(L)'
;MRNEGENNHYYDAELSGVSLFGIAVTLAIAAAIAAVAWLDAQPLQVVGWILFPIEYLLNAVFFPEVQTPLRSNAVALFIALPTFALLYAVYRLSKALFSLVKRSRSERP
;
A
#
# COMPACT_ATOMS: atom_id res chain seq x y z
N MET A 1 7.32 -45.04 -42.30
CA MET A 1 6.40 -43.87 -42.36
C MET A 1 6.31 -43.32 -40.96
N ARG A 2 6.82 -42.09 -40.75
CA ARG A 2 7.00 -41.48 -39.42
C ARG A 2 5.75 -40.64 -39.12
N ASN A 3 4.82 -41.21 -38.37
CA ASN A 3 3.75 -40.46 -37.72
C ASN A 3 4.19 -40.18 -36.28
N GLU A 4 4.86 -39.05 -36.07
CA GLU A 4 5.15 -38.50 -34.74
C GLU A 4 4.65 -37.05 -34.68
N GLY A 5 3.46 -36.82 -35.26
CA GLY A 5 2.76 -35.54 -35.24
C GLY A 5 1.68 -35.47 -34.16
N GLU A 6 1.79 -36.24 -33.08
CA GLU A 6 0.75 -36.35 -32.06
C GLU A 6 1.25 -35.81 -30.71
N ASN A 7 0.56 -34.75 -30.25
CA ASN A 7 0.41 -34.36 -28.84
C ASN A 7 1.47 -33.44 -28.18
N ASN A 8 1.86 -32.34 -28.84
CA ASN A 8 2.54 -31.22 -28.15
C ASN A 8 1.59 -30.16 -27.55
N HIS A 9 0.28 -30.24 -27.81
CA HIS A 9 -0.70 -29.24 -27.34
C HIS A 9 -0.89 -29.19 -25.82
N TYR A 10 -0.35 -30.17 -25.08
CA TYR A 10 -0.44 -30.21 -23.62
C TYR A 10 0.44 -29.15 -22.94
N TYR A 11 1.56 -28.78 -23.55
CA TYR A 11 2.45 -27.74 -23.00
C TYR A 11 2.01 -26.32 -23.40
N ASP A 12 1.30 -26.15 -24.51
CA ASP A 12 0.93 -24.82 -25.02
C ASP A 12 -0.11 -24.11 -24.14
N ALA A 13 -1.06 -24.87 -23.56
CA ALA A 13 -2.13 -24.31 -22.74
C ALA A 13 -1.66 -23.91 -21.32
N GLU A 14 -0.85 -24.75 -20.66
CA GLU A 14 -0.33 -24.48 -19.32
C GLU A 14 0.78 -23.43 -19.32
N LEU A 15 1.62 -23.35 -20.37
CA LEU A 15 2.56 -22.23 -20.51
C LEU A 15 1.82 -20.89 -20.64
N SER A 16 0.67 -20.84 -21.32
CA SER A 16 -0.04 -19.58 -21.56
C SER A 16 -0.51 -18.89 -20.28
N GLY A 17 -1.10 -19.61 -19.33
CA GLY A 17 -1.63 -19.03 -18.10
C GLY A 17 -0.52 -18.57 -17.15
N VAL A 18 0.50 -19.40 -16.95
CA VAL A 18 1.64 -19.08 -16.08
C VAL A 18 2.51 -17.97 -16.68
N SER A 19 2.70 -17.97 -18.00
CA SER A 19 3.45 -16.90 -18.69
C SER A 19 2.69 -15.58 -18.68
N LEU A 20 1.37 -15.56 -18.91
CA LEU A 20 0.57 -14.34 -18.82
C LEU A 20 0.55 -13.76 -17.40
N PHE A 21 0.45 -14.62 -16.38
CA PHE A 21 0.57 -14.19 -15.00
C PHE A 21 1.97 -13.61 -14.71
N GLY A 22 3.03 -14.28 -15.14
CA GLY A 22 4.41 -13.79 -14.99
C GLY A 22 4.65 -12.45 -15.69
N ILE A 23 4.12 -12.27 -16.90
CA ILE A 23 4.16 -11.00 -17.64
C ILE A 23 3.39 -9.92 -16.89
N ALA A 24 2.18 -10.23 -16.41
CA ALA A 24 1.37 -9.27 -15.66
C ALA A 24 2.05 -8.81 -14.37
N VAL A 25 2.67 -9.73 -13.61
CA VAL A 25 3.45 -9.40 -12.41
C VAL A 25 4.65 -8.54 -12.76
N THR A 26 5.40 -8.89 -13.81
CA THR A 26 6.56 -8.11 -14.26
C THR A 26 6.17 -6.69 -14.66
N LEU A 27 5.10 -6.54 -15.43
CA LEU A 27 4.56 -5.23 -15.83
C LEU A 27 4.07 -4.44 -14.62
N ALA A 28 3.41 -5.09 -13.66
CA ALA A 28 2.96 -4.44 -12.43
C ALA A 28 4.14 -3.90 -11.61
N ILE A 29 5.21 -4.68 -11.45
CA ILE A 29 6.42 -4.25 -10.76
C ILE A 29 7.08 -3.08 -11.51
N ALA A 30 7.25 -3.19 -12.83
CA ALA A 30 7.82 -2.12 -13.63
C ALA A 30 7.01 -0.82 -13.55
N ALA A 31 5.68 -0.92 -13.61
CA ALA A 31 4.78 0.22 -13.46
C ALA A 31 4.88 0.84 -12.06
N ALA A 32 4.99 0.02 -11.00
CA ALA A 32 5.16 0.51 -9.63
C ALA A 32 6.48 1.28 -9.46
N ILE A 33 7.58 0.76 -10.01
CA ILE A 33 8.89 1.45 -9.99
C ILE A 33 8.81 2.77 -10.77
N ALA A 34 8.21 2.76 -11.97
CA ALA A 34 8.03 3.97 -12.77
C ALA A 34 7.17 5.02 -12.05
N ALA A 35 6.11 4.59 -11.36
CA ALA A 35 5.27 5.48 -10.57
C ALA A 35 6.04 6.10 -9.40
N VAL A 36 6.86 5.33 -8.68
CA VAL A 36 7.74 5.85 -7.60
C VAL A 36 8.70 6.90 -8.16
N ALA A 37 9.39 6.58 -9.25
CA ALA A 37 10.34 7.50 -9.87
C ALA A 37 9.66 8.79 -10.37
N TRP A 38 8.48 8.67 -11.00
CA TRP A 38 7.70 9.82 -11.45
C TRP A 38 7.27 10.71 -10.29
N LEU A 39 6.85 10.10 -9.18
CA LEU A 39 6.35 10.81 -8.00
C LEU A 39 7.48 11.56 -7.27
N ASP A 40 8.67 10.96 -7.20
CA ASP A 40 9.87 11.62 -6.65
C ASP A 40 10.45 12.70 -7.57
N ALA A 41 10.25 12.57 -8.88
CA ALA A 41 10.64 13.58 -9.86
C ALA A 41 9.72 14.82 -9.86
N GLN A 42 8.59 14.80 -9.12
CA GLN A 42 7.71 15.96 -9.04
C GLN A 42 8.42 17.12 -8.31
N PRO A 43 8.37 18.35 -8.85
CA PRO A 43 9.04 19.50 -8.25
C PRO A 43 8.45 19.90 -6.89
N LEU A 44 7.17 19.57 -6.66
CA LEU A 44 6.47 19.85 -5.42
C LEU A 44 6.38 18.59 -4.56
N GLN A 45 7.00 18.62 -3.39
CA GLN A 45 6.97 17.52 -2.40
C GLN A 45 5.69 17.57 -1.55
N VAL A 46 4.52 17.57 -2.20
CA VAL A 46 3.20 17.75 -1.55
C VAL A 46 3.00 16.79 -0.38
N VAL A 47 3.32 15.51 -0.57
CA VAL A 47 3.09 14.48 0.46
C VAL A 47 4.11 14.63 1.58
N GLY A 48 5.35 14.96 1.24
CA GLY A 48 6.38 15.32 2.21
C GLY A 48 5.93 16.47 3.12
N TRP A 49 5.34 17.52 2.55
CA TRP A 49 4.82 18.68 3.29
C TRP A 49 3.63 18.37 4.20
N ILE A 50 2.80 17.40 3.84
CA ILE A 50 1.70 16.94 4.71
C ILE A 50 2.25 16.15 5.89
N LEU A 51 3.24 15.29 5.65
CA LEU A 51 3.77 14.38 6.66
C LEU A 51 4.75 15.08 7.63
N PHE A 52 5.54 16.02 7.11
CA PHE A 52 6.57 16.75 7.86
C PHE A 52 6.08 17.37 9.18
N PRO A 53 5.01 18.17 9.24
CA PRO A 53 4.59 18.80 10.49
C PRO A 53 4.17 17.77 11.55
N ILE A 54 3.58 16.65 11.12
CA ILE A 54 3.18 15.56 12.02
C ILE A 54 4.44 14.87 12.57
N GLU A 55 5.38 14.48 11.69
CA GLU A 55 6.66 13.88 12.10
C GLU A 55 7.45 14.82 13.01
N TYR A 56 7.50 16.12 12.68
CA TYR A 56 8.22 17.12 13.47
C TYR A 56 7.65 17.25 14.87
N LEU A 57 6.33 17.33 15.03
CA LEU A 57 5.69 17.40 16.34
C LEU A 57 5.90 16.12 17.15
N LEU A 58 5.79 14.95 16.52
CA LEU A 58 6.03 13.68 17.19
C LEU A 58 7.49 13.54 17.64
N ASN A 59 8.45 13.90 16.77
CA ASN A 59 9.86 13.87 17.13
C ASN A 59 10.17 14.91 18.21
N ALA A 60 9.63 16.12 18.15
CA ALA A 60 9.83 17.13 19.20
C ALA A 60 9.35 16.66 20.59
N VAL A 61 8.27 15.87 20.65
CA VAL A 61 7.70 15.37 21.91
C VAL A 61 8.39 14.09 22.39
N PHE A 62 8.62 13.12 21.50
CA PHE A 62 9.06 11.77 21.87
C PHE A 62 10.55 11.53 21.61
N PHE A 63 11.16 12.23 20.65
CA PHE A 63 12.53 12.01 20.17
C PHE A 63 13.23 13.34 19.82
N PRO A 64 13.43 14.25 20.79
CA PRO A 64 13.84 15.64 20.53
C PRO A 64 15.21 15.76 19.82
N GLU A 65 16.08 14.77 19.97
CA GLU A 65 17.40 14.72 19.33
C GLU A 65 17.36 14.33 17.84
N VAL A 66 16.20 13.89 17.32
CA VAL A 66 16.05 13.41 15.94
C VAL A 66 15.76 14.58 15.00
N GLN A 67 16.63 14.77 14.00
CA GLN A 67 16.35 15.70 12.91
C GLN A 67 15.25 15.13 12.01
N THR A 68 14.25 15.96 11.69
CA THR A 68 13.14 15.58 10.81
C THR A 68 13.40 16.16 9.42
N PRO A 69 13.79 15.34 8.42
CA PRO A 69 13.98 15.83 7.05
C PRO A 69 12.66 15.87 6.29
N LEU A 70 12.54 16.80 5.33
CA LEU A 70 11.46 16.76 4.35
C LEU A 70 11.69 15.58 3.39
N ARG A 71 10.75 14.62 3.39
CA ARG A 71 10.84 13.39 2.59
C ARG A 71 10.35 13.62 1.16
N SER A 72 10.90 12.84 0.23
CA SER A 72 10.36 12.75 -1.13
C SER A 72 8.93 12.21 -1.12
N ASN A 73 8.17 12.48 -2.18
CA ASN A 73 6.75 12.12 -2.22
C ASN A 73 6.53 10.60 -2.10
N ALA A 74 7.38 9.77 -2.70
CA ALA A 74 7.19 8.32 -2.68
C ALA A 74 7.43 7.73 -1.30
N VAL A 75 8.51 8.18 -0.64
CA VAL A 75 8.82 7.78 0.73
C VAL A 75 7.71 8.26 1.68
N ALA A 76 7.25 9.50 1.51
CA ALA A 76 6.17 10.04 2.33
C ALA A 76 4.85 9.26 2.13
N LEU A 77 4.49 8.89 0.90
CA LEU A 77 3.30 8.07 0.62
C LEU A 77 3.40 6.68 1.23
N PHE A 78 4.57 6.06 1.13
CA PHE A 78 4.81 4.72 1.67
C PHE A 78 4.64 4.67 3.19
N ILE A 79 4.96 5.75 3.90
CA ILE A 79 4.72 5.90 5.34
C ILE A 79 3.27 6.28 5.64
N ALA A 80 2.72 7.22 4.87
CA ALA A 80 1.37 7.75 5.08
C ALA A 80 0.28 6.68 4.91
N LEU A 81 0.36 5.86 3.85
CA LEU A 81 -0.64 4.84 3.53
C LEU A 81 -0.94 3.86 4.67
N PRO A 82 0.06 3.12 5.23
CA PRO A 82 -0.19 2.20 6.33
C PRO A 82 -0.63 2.93 7.60
N THR A 83 -0.12 4.14 7.84
CA THR A 83 -0.49 4.96 9.00
C THR A 83 -1.97 5.34 8.94
N PHE A 84 -2.44 5.88 7.82
CA PHE A 84 -3.85 6.24 7.63
C PHE A 84 -4.75 5.00 7.60
N ALA A 85 -4.31 3.89 7.00
CA ALA A 85 -5.04 2.63 7.02
C ALA A 85 -5.24 2.11 8.46
N LEU A 86 -4.19 2.20 9.29
CA LEU A 86 -4.26 1.81 10.69
C LEU A 86 -5.19 2.74 11.49
N LEU A 87 -5.06 4.05 11.33
CA LEU A 87 -5.95 5.03 11.97
C LEU A 87 -7.41 4.78 11.59
N TYR A 88 -7.67 4.50 10.32
CA TYR A 88 -9.00 4.16 9.83
C TYR A 88 -9.53 2.85 10.45
N ALA A 89 -8.69 1.82 10.55
CA ALA A 89 -9.05 0.56 11.20
C ALA A 89 -9.41 0.76 12.68
N VAL A 90 -8.60 1.53 13.41
CA VAL A 90 -8.86 1.88 14.82
C VAL A 90 -10.15 2.68 14.97
N TYR A 91 -10.38 3.67 14.11
CA TYR A 91 -11.64 4.42 14.07
C TYR A 91 -12.85 3.48 13.86
N ARG A 92 -12.75 2.54 12.92
CA ARG A 92 -13.84 1.62 12.60
C ARG A 92 -14.11 0.64 13.75
N LEU A 93 -13.06 0.16 14.42
CA LEU A 93 -13.18 -0.67 15.64
C LEU A 93 -13.82 0.11 16.78
N SER A 94 -13.39 1.35 17.00
CA SER A 94 -13.94 2.23 18.03
C SER A 94 -15.43 2.44 17.80
N LYS A 95 -15.84 2.75 16.56
CA LYS A 95 -17.25 2.92 16.20
C LYS A 95 -18.07 1.66 16.43
N ALA A 96 -17.53 0.48 16.14
CA ALA A 96 -18.18 -0.79 16.39
C ALA A 96 -18.32 -1.08 17.90
N LEU A 97 -17.29 -0.78 18.70
CA LEU A 97 -17.35 -0.91 20.15
C LEU A 97 -18.40 0.05 20.75
N PHE A 98 -18.42 1.30 20.32
CA PHE A 98 -19.43 2.27 20.77
C PHE A 98 -20.85 1.86 20.40
N SER A 99 -21.08 1.28 19.21
CA SER A 99 -22.41 0.80 18.84
C SER A 99 -22.85 -0.40 19.67
N LEU A 100 -21.93 -1.32 19.99
CA LEU A 100 -22.19 -2.46 20.88
C LEU A 100 -22.49 -2.01 22.31
N VAL A 101 -21.73 -1.05 22.85
CA VAL A 101 -21.98 -0.47 24.18
C VAL A 101 -23.32 0.26 24.21
N LYS A 102 -23.65 1.03 23.17
CA LYS A 102 -24.96 1.70 23.07
C LYS A 102 -26.10 0.68 23.04
N ARG A 103 -25.93 -0.42 22.31
CA ARG A 103 -26.92 -1.51 22.23
C ARG A 103 -27.12 -2.19 23.58
N SER A 104 -26.04 -2.56 24.28
CA SER A 104 -26.13 -3.22 25.60
C SER A 104 -26.71 -2.31 26.69
N ARG A 105 -26.56 -0.99 26.56
CA ARG A 105 -27.20 -0.01 27.46
C ARG A 105 -28.68 0.20 27.17
N SER A 106 -29.11 0.02 25.92
CA SER A 106 -30.52 0.13 25.51
C SER A 106 -31.34 -1.11 25.88
N GLU A 107 -30.70 -2.25 26.14
CA GLU A 107 -31.34 -3.51 26.57
C GLU A 107 -31.44 -3.64 28.10
N ARG A 108 -30.98 -2.64 28.87
CA ARG A 108 -31.21 -2.57 30.32
C ARG A 108 -32.48 -1.75 30.60
N PRO A 109 -33.49 -2.33 31.27
CA PRO A 109 -34.77 -1.68 31.56
C PRO A 109 -34.65 -0.49 32.52
#